data_AF-A0A1A8ZA70-F1
#
_entry.id   AF-A0A1A8ZA70-F1
#
_cell.length_a   1.000
_cell.length_b   1.000
_cell.length_c   1.000
_cell.angle_alpha   90.00
_cell.angle_beta   90.00
_cell.angle_gamma   90.00
#
_symmetry.space_group_name_H-M   'P 1'
#
loop_
_entity.id
_entity.type
_entity.pdbx_description
1 polymer ?
#
loop_
_entity_poly.entity_id
_entity_poly.type
_entity_poly.pdbx_seq_one_letter_code
_entity_poly.pdbx_strand_id
1 'polypeptide(L)'
;MRPEHQGDPRLIYGDHEAEPLHCAGGPRGLLDFDATRRQAVDRASARWQAQQYDFQKLVAEHPPARPLTDFLARHEANPEGYPREQAVADHHAQPLILALNHHTAWERYPSLGIWVLGPNTDPISAITRDPQAAFDDAAAWAITAGALLTTEGQWIDPDQLGPFATPPDGEDAIDAYARQANAYLDKLDDDCIIVRLLCHC
;
A
#
# COMPACT_ATOMS: atom_id res chain seq x y z
N MET A 1 15.97 3.57 -13.27
CA MET A 1 16.48 4.30 -14.46
C MET A 1 16.30 3.45 -15.70
N ARG A 2 16.36 4.04 -16.89
CA ARG A 2 16.34 3.25 -18.14
C ARG A 2 17.67 2.47 -18.29
N PRO A 3 17.66 1.20 -18.73
CA PRO A 3 18.87 0.37 -18.82
C PRO A 3 20.03 1.00 -19.60
N GLU A 4 19.73 1.68 -20.70
CA GLU A 4 20.68 2.35 -21.58
C GLU A 4 21.41 3.54 -20.95
N HIS A 5 20.95 4.02 -19.79
CA HIS A 5 21.53 5.15 -19.06
C HIS A 5 22.29 4.73 -17.81
N GLN A 6 22.53 3.43 -17.62
CA GLN A 6 23.31 2.93 -16.50
C GLN A 6 24.71 3.57 -16.48
N GLY A 7 25.06 4.19 -15.34
CA GLY A 7 26.35 4.88 -15.18
C GLY A 7 26.39 6.31 -15.73
N ASP A 8 25.27 6.88 -16.21
CA ASP A 8 25.22 8.31 -16.54
C ASP A 8 25.53 9.16 -15.30
N PRO A 9 26.49 10.10 -15.37
CA PRO A 9 26.94 10.88 -14.22
C PRO A 9 25.90 11.88 -13.70
N ARG A 10 24.80 12.11 -14.43
CA ARG A 10 23.69 12.98 -14.00
C ARG A 10 22.68 12.25 -13.13
N LEU A 11 22.77 10.92 -13.01
CA LEU A 11 21.92 10.14 -12.13
C LEU A 11 22.38 10.29 -10.68
N ILE A 12 21.41 10.39 -9.78
CA ILE A 12 21.64 10.47 -8.35
C ILE A 12 21.35 9.08 -7.79
N TYR A 13 22.34 8.46 -7.16
CA TYR A 13 22.18 7.18 -6.48
C TYR A 13 21.95 7.42 -4.99
N GLY A 14 21.05 6.64 -4.39
CA GLY A 14 20.86 6.63 -2.93
C GLY A 14 21.67 5.51 -2.30
N ASP A 15 21.47 5.28 -1.00
CA ASP A 15 22.19 4.25 -0.23
C ASP A 15 22.00 2.81 -0.74
N HIS A 16 21.04 2.60 -1.63
CA HIS A 16 20.77 1.33 -2.31
C HIS A 16 21.55 1.17 -3.64
N GLU A 17 22.79 1.67 -3.72
CA GLU A 17 23.67 1.53 -4.92
C GLU A 17 23.82 0.08 -5.41
N ALA A 18 23.56 -0.90 -4.54
CA ALA A 18 23.65 -2.33 -4.83
C ALA A 18 22.50 -2.87 -5.71
N GLU A 19 21.38 -2.16 -5.86
CA GLU A 19 20.28 -2.61 -6.71
C GLU A 19 20.48 -2.18 -8.17
N PRO A 20 20.60 -3.13 -9.13
CA PRO A 20 20.73 -2.79 -10.54
C PRO A 20 19.58 -1.91 -11.01
N LEU A 21 19.90 -0.86 -11.77
CA LEU A 21 18.92 0.10 -12.32
C LEU A 21 18.20 0.98 -11.28
N HIS A 22 18.62 0.92 -10.01
CA HIS A 22 18.10 1.79 -8.96
C HIS A 22 18.82 3.14 -8.93
N CYS A 23 18.06 4.23 -8.77
CA CYS A 23 18.58 5.58 -8.58
C CYS A 23 17.59 6.37 -7.72
N ALA A 24 18.09 7.28 -6.89
CA ALA A 24 17.29 8.19 -6.06
C ALA A 24 16.82 9.45 -6.83
N GLY A 25 17.36 9.70 -8.03
CA GLY A 25 16.96 10.84 -8.84
C GLY A 25 17.78 10.99 -10.12
N GLY A 26 17.52 12.09 -10.83
CA GLY A 26 18.18 12.47 -12.07
C GLY A 26 17.23 13.20 -13.02
N PRO A 27 17.72 13.58 -14.22
CA PRO A 27 16.87 14.15 -15.26
C PRO A 27 15.72 13.20 -15.64
N ARG A 28 14.49 13.74 -15.76
CA ARG A 28 13.26 12.99 -16.05
C ARG A 28 13.38 12.04 -17.25
N GLY A 29 14.10 12.45 -18.29
CA GLY A 29 14.31 11.66 -19.51
C GLY A 29 15.17 10.41 -19.29
N LEU A 30 16.01 10.38 -18.26
CA LEU A 30 16.85 9.23 -17.90
C LEU A 30 16.12 8.21 -17.00
N LEU A 31 15.03 8.65 -16.36
CA LEU A 31 14.22 7.83 -15.47
C LEU A 31 13.24 6.96 -16.27
N ASP A 32 12.90 5.81 -15.69
CA ASP A 32 11.92 4.88 -16.25
C ASP A 32 10.77 4.72 -15.26
N PHE A 33 9.80 5.62 -15.35
CA PHE A 33 8.63 5.60 -14.45
C PHE A 33 7.76 4.37 -14.71
N ASP A 34 7.60 3.97 -15.96
CA ASP A 34 6.75 2.83 -16.30
C ASP A 34 7.35 1.51 -15.81
N ALA A 35 8.67 1.31 -15.94
CA ALA A 35 9.32 0.15 -15.36
C ALA A 35 9.22 0.16 -13.82
N THR A 36 9.37 1.33 -13.20
CA THR A 36 9.26 1.46 -11.74
C THR A 36 7.85 1.12 -11.26
N ARG A 37 6.80 1.58 -11.96
CA ARG A 37 5.41 1.23 -11.69
C ARG A 37 5.16 -0.27 -11.84
N ARG A 38 5.61 -0.87 -12.96
CA ARG A 38 5.51 -2.33 -13.17
C ARG A 38 6.20 -3.12 -12.06
N GLN A 39 7.42 -2.73 -11.67
CA GLN A 39 8.15 -3.39 -10.59
C GLN A 39 7.46 -3.24 -9.22
N ALA A 40 6.78 -2.12 -8.97
CA ALA A 40 5.98 -1.95 -7.76
C ALA A 40 4.78 -2.92 -7.74
N VAL A 41 4.07 -3.06 -8.87
CA VAL A 41 2.99 -4.03 -9.04
C VAL A 41 3.49 -5.46 -8.88
N ASP A 42 4.61 -5.82 -9.50
CA ASP A 42 5.20 -7.17 -9.39
C ASP A 42 5.54 -7.51 -7.92
N ARG A 43 6.11 -6.57 -7.17
CA ARG A 43 6.39 -6.73 -5.75
C ARG A 43 5.12 -6.87 -4.92
N ALA A 44 4.09 -6.07 -5.19
CA ALA A 44 2.80 -6.18 -4.52
C ALA A 44 2.12 -7.53 -4.80
N SER A 45 2.19 -7.99 -6.05
CA SER A 45 1.67 -9.29 -6.48
C SER A 45 2.40 -10.46 -5.82
N ALA A 46 3.73 -10.43 -5.77
CA ALA A 46 4.52 -11.43 -5.07
C ALA A 46 4.19 -11.49 -3.56
N ARG A 47 4.03 -10.32 -2.92
CA ARG A 47 3.62 -10.23 -1.51
C ARG A 47 2.22 -10.81 -1.29
N TRP A 48 1.27 -10.49 -2.17
CA TRP A 48 -0.08 -11.04 -2.13
C TRP A 48 -0.07 -12.56 -2.26
N GLN A 49 0.65 -13.10 -3.24
CA GLN A 49 0.77 -14.55 -3.44
C GLN A 49 1.36 -15.26 -2.21
N ALA A 50 2.39 -14.68 -1.59
CA ALA A 50 2.96 -15.21 -0.35
C ALA A 50 1.94 -15.20 0.80
N GLN A 51 1.17 -14.12 0.95
CA GLN A 51 0.09 -14.02 1.93
C GLN A 51 -1.00 -15.08 1.69
N GLN A 52 -1.43 -15.25 0.44
CA GLN A 52 -2.43 -16.27 0.07
C GLN A 52 -1.93 -17.69 0.33
N TYR A 53 -0.65 -17.97 0.04
CA TYR A 53 -0.06 -19.27 0.32
C TYR A 53 -0.09 -19.63 1.81
N ASP A 54 0.34 -18.71 2.67
CA ASP A 54 0.31 -18.95 4.11
C ASP A 54 -1.11 -18.99 4.67
N PHE A 55 -2.04 -18.19 4.12
CA PHE A 55 -3.44 -18.24 4.49
C PHE A 55 -4.07 -19.59 4.14
N GLN A 56 -3.80 -20.12 2.95
CA GLN A 56 -4.27 -21.43 2.51
C GLN A 56 -3.79 -22.56 3.42
N LYS A 57 -2.53 -22.51 3.86
CA LYS A 57 -2.01 -23.46 4.86
C LYS A 57 -2.78 -23.36 6.17
N LEU A 58 -3.04 -22.15 6.65
CA LEU A 58 -3.74 -21.92 7.91
C LEU A 58 -5.21 -22.41 7.85
N VAL A 59 -5.95 -22.10 6.79
CA VAL A 59 -7.35 -22.53 6.65
C VAL A 59 -7.50 -24.04 6.40
N ALA A 60 -6.42 -24.73 6.01
CA ALA A 60 -6.41 -26.19 5.94
C ALA A 60 -6.40 -26.84 7.33
N GLU A 61 -5.98 -26.11 8.37
CA GLU A 61 -5.85 -26.60 9.75
C GLU A 61 -7.02 -26.21 10.66
N HIS A 62 -7.86 -25.26 10.21
CA HIS A 62 -8.92 -24.67 11.02
C HIS A 62 -10.21 -24.51 10.20
N PRO A 63 -11.39 -24.60 10.84
CA PRO A 63 -12.64 -24.24 10.19
C PRO A 63 -12.60 -22.80 9.64
N PRO A 64 -13.28 -22.53 8.50
CA PRO A 64 -13.33 -21.18 7.95
C PRO A 64 -13.96 -20.20 8.94
N ALA A 65 -13.40 -19.00 9.06
CA ALA A 65 -13.99 -17.92 9.86
C ALA A 65 -14.84 -16.99 8.98
N ARG A 66 -15.85 -16.42 9.62
CA ARG A 66 -16.64 -15.31 9.10
C ARG A 66 -15.94 -13.97 9.39
N PRO A 67 -16.06 -12.98 8.49
CA PRO A 67 -15.46 -11.66 8.67
C PRO A 67 -16.11 -10.90 9.83
N LEU A 68 -15.38 -9.98 10.47
CA LEU A 68 -15.89 -9.13 11.56
C LEU A 68 -17.10 -8.31 11.12
N THR A 69 -17.10 -7.85 9.86
CA THR A 69 -18.23 -7.11 9.26
C THR A 69 -19.57 -7.85 9.36
N ASP A 70 -19.60 -9.19 9.27
CA ASP A 70 -20.82 -9.97 9.48
C ASP A 70 -21.37 -9.84 10.91
N PHE A 71 -20.48 -9.80 11.91
CA PHE A 71 -20.86 -9.66 13.32
C PHE A 71 -21.31 -8.22 13.62
N LEU A 72 -20.63 -7.22 13.04
CA LEU A 72 -21.03 -5.82 13.18
C LEU A 72 -22.38 -5.53 12.51
N ALA A 73 -22.66 -6.12 11.34
CA ALA A 73 -23.97 -5.99 10.69
C ALA A 73 -25.11 -6.55 11.57
N ARG A 74 -24.85 -7.63 12.31
CA ARG A 74 -25.82 -8.16 13.30
C ARG A 74 -26.03 -7.21 14.47
N HIS A 75 -24.97 -6.53 14.92
CA HIS A 75 -25.06 -5.52 15.96
C HIS A 75 -25.90 -4.32 15.48
N GLU A 76 -25.63 -3.83 14.28
CA GLU A 76 -26.39 -2.72 13.67
C GLU A 76 -27.89 -3.06 13.54
N ALA A 77 -28.23 -4.31 13.22
CA ALA A 77 -29.62 -4.76 13.13
C ALA A 77 -30.34 -4.89 14.49
N ASN A 78 -29.60 -5.10 15.59
CA ASN A 78 -30.16 -5.20 16.94
C ASN A 78 -29.14 -4.79 18.02
N PRO A 79 -28.92 -3.49 18.22
CA PRO A 79 -27.84 -3.02 19.11
C PRO A 79 -28.04 -3.41 20.58
N GLU A 80 -29.30 -3.46 21.04
CA GLU A 80 -29.65 -3.81 22.42
C GLU A 80 -29.53 -5.31 22.70
N GLY A 81 -29.94 -6.15 21.74
CA GLY A 81 -29.89 -7.61 21.88
C GLY A 81 -28.57 -8.24 21.44
N TYR A 82 -27.73 -7.51 20.72
CA TYR A 82 -26.40 -7.95 20.31
C TYR A 82 -25.39 -6.78 20.38
N PRO A 83 -24.86 -6.48 21.57
CA PRO A 83 -23.94 -5.36 21.77
C PRO A 83 -22.65 -5.51 20.95
N ARG A 84 -22.04 -4.37 20.59
CA ARG A 84 -20.80 -4.34 19.78
C ARG A 84 -19.66 -5.14 20.40
N GLU A 85 -19.51 -5.07 21.72
CA GLU A 85 -18.49 -5.84 22.45
C GLU A 85 -18.69 -7.35 22.28
N GLN A 86 -19.94 -7.82 22.28
CA GLN A 86 -20.27 -9.22 22.00
C GLN A 86 -19.95 -9.57 20.55
N ALA A 87 -20.25 -8.70 19.59
CA ALA A 87 -19.92 -8.92 18.18
C ALA A 87 -18.41 -9.10 17.95
N VAL A 88 -17.59 -8.26 18.58
CA VAL A 88 -16.13 -8.39 18.54
C VAL A 88 -15.69 -9.68 19.23
N ALA A 89 -16.21 -9.97 20.44
CA ALA A 89 -15.84 -11.18 21.18
C ALA A 89 -16.15 -12.46 20.40
N ASP A 90 -17.33 -12.54 19.77
CA ASP A 90 -17.74 -13.69 18.97
C ASP A 90 -16.85 -13.87 17.72
N HIS A 91 -16.48 -12.78 17.05
CA HIS A 91 -15.52 -12.84 15.94
C HIS A 91 -14.16 -13.38 16.41
N HIS A 92 -13.64 -12.88 17.52
CA HIS A 92 -12.36 -13.31 18.09
C HIS A 92 -12.38 -14.72 18.67
N ALA A 93 -13.55 -15.27 19.01
CA ALA A 93 -13.71 -16.63 19.49
C ALA A 93 -13.58 -17.70 18.37
N GLN A 94 -13.57 -17.29 17.10
CA GLN A 94 -13.46 -18.23 15.98
C GLN A 94 -12.07 -18.91 15.96
N PRO A 95 -11.98 -20.24 15.75
CA PRO A 95 -10.72 -20.98 15.81
C PRO A 95 -9.62 -20.42 14.89
N LEU A 96 -9.97 -20.06 13.65
CA LEU A 96 -9.04 -19.48 12.69
C LEU A 96 -8.54 -18.09 13.14
N ILE A 97 -9.39 -17.28 13.76
CA ILE A 97 -9.03 -15.95 14.29
C ILE A 97 -8.12 -16.07 15.52
N LEU A 98 -8.38 -17.04 16.39
CA LEU A 98 -7.49 -17.37 17.51
C LEU A 98 -6.10 -17.82 17.02
N ALA A 99 -6.07 -18.64 15.97
CA ALA A 99 -4.82 -19.09 15.36
C ALA A 99 -4.03 -17.94 14.72
N LEU A 100 -4.70 -17.02 14.02
CA LEU A 100 -4.08 -15.80 13.47
C LEU A 100 -3.50 -14.89 14.56
N ASN A 101 -4.20 -14.73 15.68
CA ASN A 101 -3.78 -13.87 16.79
C ASN A 101 -2.77 -14.53 17.73
N HIS A 102 -2.43 -15.80 17.52
CA HIS A 102 -1.47 -16.49 18.37
C HIS A 102 -0.07 -15.90 18.20
N HIS A 103 0.66 -15.72 19.30
CA HIS A 103 1.98 -15.09 19.30
C HIS A 103 3.06 -15.82 18.47
N THR A 104 2.84 -17.09 18.08
CA THR A 104 3.74 -17.85 17.19
C THR A 104 3.25 -17.92 15.75
N ALA A 105 2.10 -17.30 15.41
CA ALA A 105 1.55 -17.34 14.06
C ALA A 105 2.54 -16.82 13.02
N TRP A 106 3.33 -15.80 13.37
CA TRP A 106 4.36 -15.22 12.49
C TRP A 106 5.53 -16.17 12.19
N GLU A 107 5.85 -17.12 13.08
CA GLU A 107 6.90 -18.11 12.84
C GLU A 107 6.44 -19.15 11.80
N ARG A 108 5.15 -19.51 11.87
CA ARG A 108 4.55 -20.54 11.01
C ARG A 108 4.04 -19.99 9.67
N TYR A 109 3.64 -18.72 9.68
CA TYR A 109 2.96 -18.01 8.60
C TYR A 109 3.53 -16.58 8.45
N PRO A 110 4.84 -16.44 8.12
CA PRO A 110 5.52 -15.14 8.11
C PRO A 110 4.90 -14.14 7.14
N SER A 111 4.21 -14.61 6.10
CA SER A 111 3.63 -13.75 5.06
C SER A 111 2.27 -13.15 5.43
N LEU A 112 1.64 -13.58 6.53
CA LEU A 112 0.33 -13.07 6.95
C LEU A 112 0.39 -11.68 7.62
N GLY A 113 1.59 -11.26 8.06
CA GLY A 113 1.84 -9.93 8.60
C GLY A 113 1.31 -9.70 10.02
N ILE A 114 1.97 -8.80 10.76
CA ILE A 114 1.70 -8.48 12.18
C ILE A 114 0.40 -7.65 12.37
N TRP A 115 -0.24 -7.23 11.29
CA TRP A 115 -1.31 -6.21 11.26
C TRP A 115 -2.70 -6.71 11.68
N VAL A 116 -2.84 -7.95 12.15
CA VAL A 116 -4.14 -8.59 12.45
C VAL A 116 -4.63 -8.34 13.90
N LEU A 117 -3.84 -7.68 14.74
CA LEU A 117 -3.97 -7.80 16.21
C LEU A 117 -4.92 -6.82 16.91
N GLY A 118 -5.56 -5.88 16.20
CA GLY A 118 -6.50 -4.94 16.82
C GLY A 118 -7.89 -5.56 17.02
N PRO A 119 -8.62 -5.25 18.11
CA PRO A 119 -9.97 -5.78 18.37
C PRO A 119 -11.02 -5.35 17.33
N ASN A 120 -10.68 -4.39 16.48
CA ASN A 120 -11.55 -3.90 15.41
C ASN A 120 -11.03 -4.29 14.01
N THR A 121 -10.07 -5.22 13.95
CA THR A 121 -9.48 -5.66 12.68
C THR A 121 -10.31 -6.80 12.09
N ASP A 122 -10.58 -6.73 10.80
CA ASP A 122 -11.23 -7.80 10.04
C ASP A 122 -10.19 -8.49 9.13
N PRO A 123 -9.38 -9.43 9.65
CA PRO A 123 -8.34 -10.06 8.86
C PRO A 123 -8.89 -10.90 7.71
N ILE A 124 -10.10 -11.45 7.86
CA ILE A 124 -10.73 -12.26 6.82
C ILE A 124 -11.04 -11.37 5.62
N SER A 125 -11.70 -10.22 5.84
CA SER A 125 -11.94 -9.25 4.77
C SER A 125 -10.63 -8.74 4.17
N ALA A 126 -9.61 -8.45 4.99
CA ALA A 126 -8.33 -7.92 4.51
C ALA A 126 -7.55 -8.92 3.62
N ILE A 127 -7.60 -10.22 3.95
CA ILE A 127 -6.88 -11.27 3.21
C ILE A 127 -7.69 -11.79 2.01
N THR A 128 -9.03 -11.71 2.06
CA THR A 128 -9.89 -12.24 0.98
C THR A 128 -10.36 -11.18 -0.03
N ARG A 129 -9.99 -9.92 0.18
CA ARG A 129 -10.29 -8.82 -0.75
C ARG A 129 -9.72 -9.07 -2.14
N ASP A 130 -10.28 -8.36 -3.13
CA ASP A 130 -9.68 -8.27 -4.46
C ASP A 130 -8.29 -7.59 -4.36
N PRO A 131 -7.21 -8.24 -4.82
CA PRO A 131 -5.88 -7.64 -4.80
C PRO A 131 -5.71 -6.49 -5.80
N GLN A 132 -6.58 -6.32 -6.78
CA GLN A 132 -6.39 -5.34 -7.86
C GLN A 132 -6.21 -3.92 -7.32
N ALA A 133 -7.00 -3.52 -6.33
CA ALA A 133 -6.85 -2.23 -5.68
C ALA A 133 -5.44 -2.05 -5.08
N ALA A 134 -4.88 -3.08 -4.44
CA ALA A 134 -3.53 -3.02 -3.88
C ALA A 134 -2.44 -2.90 -4.96
N PHE A 135 -2.69 -3.44 -6.16
CA PHE A 135 -1.78 -3.32 -7.29
C PHE A 135 -1.85 -1.94 -7.91
N ASP A 136 -3.06 -1.39 -8.04
CA ASP A 136 -3.28 -0.03 -8.53
C ASP A 136 -2.64 0.98 -7.57
N ASP A 137 -2.79 0.79 -6.25
CA ASP A 137 -2.11 1.57 -5.22
C ASP A 137 -0.59 1.48 -5.37
N ALA A 138 -0.05 0.26 -5.53
CA ALA A 138 1.39 0.05 -5.69
C ALA A 138 1.94 0.78 -6.92
N ALA A 139 1.21 0.81 -8.03
CA ALA A 139 1.57 1.57 -9.22
C ALA A 139 1.49 3.09 -8.97
N ALA A 140 0.40 3.57 -8.37
CA ALA A 140 0.20 4.99 -8.08
C ALA A 140 1.31 5.55 -7.18
N TRP A 141 1.70 4.78 -6.16
CA TRP A 141 2.71 5.16 -5.18
C TRP A 141 4.16 4.79 -5.55
N ALA A 142 4.38 4.22 -6.75
CA ALA A 142 5.70 3.74 -7.15
C ALA A 142 6.75 4.85 -7.24
N ILE A 143 6.32 6.06 -7.62
CA ILE A 143 7.18 7.24 -7.80
C ILE A 143 6.93 8.27 -6.71
N THR A 144 5.65 8.47 -6.36
CA THR A 144 5.22 9.53 -5.45
C THR A 144 5.60 9.15 -4.02
N ALA A 145 6.43 9.99 -3.39
CA ALA A 145 6.68 9.89 -1.95
C ALA A 145 5.48 10.46 -1.17
N GLY A 146 5.62 10.70 0.14
CA GLY A 146 4.53 11.28 0.94
C GLY A 146 4.20 12.75 0.62
N ALA A 147 5.05 13.44 -0.13
CA ALA A 147 4.85 14.82 -0.55
C ALA A 147 5.66 15.11 -1.82
N LEU A 148 5.26 16.14 -2.57
CA LEU A 148 5.91 16.63 -3.78
C LEU A 148 6.11 18.15 -3.69
N LEU A 149 7.34 18.62 -3.92
CA LEU A 149 7.66 20.03 -4.15
C LEU A 149 7.81 20.26 -5.66
N THR A 150 6.96 21.11 -6.22
CA THR A 150 6.94 21.45 -7.66
C THR A 150 8.05 22.45 -8.03
N THR A 151 8.36 22.57 -9.31
CA THR A 151 9.25 23.60 -9.89
C THR A 151 8.76 25.02 -9.62
N GLU A 152 7.46 25.20 -9.40
CA GLU A 152 6.84 26.46 -9.01
C GLU A 152 6.98 26.76 -7.51
N GLY A 153 7.62 25.87 -6.74
CA GLY A 153 7.80 26.01 -5.30
C GLY A 153 6.56 25.68 -4.47
N GLN A 154 5.56 24.99 -5.06
CA GLN A 154 4.35 24.57 -4.36
C GLN A 154 4.54 23.17 -3.76
N TRP A 155 4.18 23.04 -2.47
CA TRP A 155 4.03 21.75 -1.81
C TRP A 155 2.67 21.14 -2.14
N ILE A 156 2.68 19.84 -2.43
CA ILE A 156 1.48 19.03 -2.61
C ILE A 156 1.67 17.77 -1.76
N ASP A 157 0.69 17.48 -0.91
CA ASP A 157 0.63 16.28 -0.06
C ASP A 157 -0.85 15.91 0.19
N PRO A 158 -1.16 14.79 0.87
CA PRO A 158 -2.54 14.40 1.14
C PRO A 158 -3.35 15.39 1.99
N ASP A 159 -2.71 16.21 2.83
CA ASP A 159 -3.39 17.22 3.66
C ASP A 159 -3.50 18.58 2.94
N GLN A 160 -2.63 18.83 1.95
CA GLN A 160 -2.53 20.06 1.17
C GLN A 160 -2.57 19.72 -0.33
N LEU A 161 -3.77 19.47 -0.83
CA LEU A 161 -4.01 19.34 -2.27
C LEU A 161 -3.72 20.69 -2.95
N GLY A 162 -2.85 20.66 -3.97
CA GLY A 162 -2.40 21.87 -4.66
C GLY A 162 -3.53 22.61 -5.40
N PRO A 163 -3.28 23.83 -5.94
CA PRO A 163 -4.31 24.73 -6.46
C PRO A 163 -5.07 24.24 -7.72
N PHE A 164 -4.81 23.01 -8.18
CA PHE A 164 -5.38 22.41 -9.37
C PHE A 164 -6.30 21.20 -9.11
N ALA A 165 -6.76 20.96 -7.88
CA ALA A 165 -7.70 19.85 -7.63
C ALA A 165 -8.69 20.11 -6.51
N THR A 166 -9.97 20.09 -6.86
CA THR A 166 -10.99 19.48 -6.00
C THR A 166 -10.94 17.99 -6.31
N PRO A 167 -10.84 17.08 -5.31
CA PRO A 167 -11.06 15.65 -5.55
C PRO A 167 -12.38 15.47 -6.32
N PRO A 168 -12.47 14.59 -7.32
CA PRO A 168 -13.75 14.12 -7.83
C PRO A 168 -14.62 13.65 -6.66
N ASP A 169 -15.93 13.83 -6.77
CA ASP A 169 -16.86 13.44 -5.71
C ASP A 169 -16.62 12.00 -5.26
N GLY A 170 -16.22 11.82 -4.00
CA GLY A 170 -15.96 10.53 -3.38
C GLY A 170 -14.53 10.00 -3.46
N GLU A 171 -13.58 10.70 -4.09
CA GLU A 171 -12.14 10.36 -4.01
C GLU A 171 -11.56 10.82 -2.67
N ASP A 172 -10.80 9.97 -2.00
CA ASP A 172 -10.11 10.37 -0.78
C ASP A 172 -8.87 11.24 -1.09
N ALA A 173 -8.36 11.95 -0.08
CA ALA A 173 -7.28 12.91 -0.29
C ALA A 173 -5.93 12.25 -0.64
N ILE A 174 -5.73 10.99 -0.24
CA ILE A 174 -4.51 10.21 -0.49
C ILE A 174 -4.46 9.82 -1.97
N ASP A 175 -5.57 9.31 -2.50
CA ASP A 175 -5.74 8.95 -3.91
C ASP A 175 -5.65 10.19 -4.81
N ALA A 176 -6.30 11.28 -4.40
CA ALA A 176 -6.25 12.56 -5.10
C ALA A 176 -4.80 13.07 -5.20
N TYR A 177 -4.03 12.98 -4.12
CA TYR A 177 -2.62 13.34 -4.10
C TYR A 177 -1.81 12.49 -5.08
N ALA A 178 -1.90 11.15 -4.99
CA ALA A 178 -1.12 10.24 -5.82
C ALA A 178 -1.39 10.49 -7.32
N ARG A 179 -2.67 10.68 -7.69
CA ARG A 179 -3.08 11.02 -9.05
C ARG A 179 -2.49 12.36 -9.51
N GLN A 180 -2.58 13.40 -8.68
CA GLN A 180 -2.08 14.73 -9.01
C GLN A 180 -0.55 14.74 -9.17
N ALA A 181 0.16 14.12 -8.24
CA ALA A 181 1.62 14.05 -8.25
C ALA A 181 2.13 13.28 -9.49
N ASN A 182 1.53 12.14 -9.84
CA ASN A 182 1.85 11.43 -11.08
C ASN A 182 1.61 12.30 -12.32
N ALA A 183 0.43 12.94 -12.42
CA ALA A 183 0.09 13.78 -13.56
C ALA A 183 1.03 14.99 -13.74
N TYR A 184 1.56 15.52 -12.64
CA TYR A 184 2.57 16.57 -12.67
C TYR A 184 3.92 16.03 -13.15
N LEU A 185 4.39 14.95 -12.53
CA LEU A 185 5.68 14.31 -12.84
C LEU A 185 5.79 13.82 -14.29
N ASP A 186 4.67 13.40 -14.89
CA ASP A 186 4.61 12.96 -16.29
C ASP A 186 4.63 14.11 -17.31
N LYS A 187 4.44 15.36 -16.87
CA LYS A 187 4.48 16.56 -17.72
C LYS A 187 5.79 17.33 -17.64
N LEU A 188 6.70 16.93 -16.75
CA LEU A 188 8.00 17.57 -16.61
C LEU A 188 8.85 17.36 -17.87
N ASP A 189 9.61 18.40 -18.24
CA ASP A 189 10.58 18.32 -19.34
C ASP A 189 11.66 17.28 -19.04
N ASP A 190 12.21 16.66 -20.09
CA ASP A 190 13.18 15.56 -19.98
C ASP A 190 14.47 15.95 -19.22
N ASP A 191 14.83 17.23 -19.20
CA ASP A 191 15.98 17.77 -18.49
C ASP A 191 15.67 18.19 -17.05
N CYS A 192 14.39 18.21 -16.65
CA CYS A 192 13.98 18.50 -15.29
C CYS A 192 14.58 17.47 -14.32
N ILE A 193 15.33 17.94 -13.32
CA ILE A 193 15.97 17.09 -12.33
C ILE A 193 14.96 16.75 -11.24
N ILE A 194 14.72 15.46 -11.06
CA ILE A 194 13.85 14.92 -10.02
C ILE A 194 14.72 14.29 -8.95
N VAL A 195 14.49 14.63 -7.69
CA VAL A 195 15.25 14.10 -6.56
C VAL A 195 14.29 13.61 -5.50
N ARG A 196 14.48 12.35 -5.06
CA ARG A 196 13.80 11.83 -3.88
C ARG A 196 14.56 12.27 -2.62
N LEU A 197 13.86 12.98 -1.74
CA LEU A 197 14.42 13.45 -0.47
C LEU A 197 13.71 12.74 0.69
N LEU A 198 14.50 12.28 1.66
CA LEU A 198 13.99 11.91 2.97
C LEU A 198 13.95 13.18 3.83
N CYS A 199 12.75 13.70 4.07
CA CYS A 199 12.57 14.99 4.75
C CYS A 199 12.05 14.83 6.18
N HIS A 200 12.48 13.79 6.91
CA HIS A 200 12.24 13.65 8.35
C HIS A 200 13.39 12.85 8.99
N CYS A 201 13.91 13.38 10.11
CA CYS A 201 14.87 12.73 11.00
C CYS A 201 14.20 12.54 12.37
#